data_AF-A0AAD8I2R6-F1
#
_entry.id   AF-A0AAD8I2R6-F1
#
_cell.length_a   1.000
_cell.length_b   1.000
_cell.length_c   1.000
_cell.angle_alpha   90.00
_cell.angle_beta   90.00
_cell.angle_gamma   90.00
#
_symmetry.space_group_name_H-M   'P 1'
#
loop_
_entity.id
_entity.type
_entity.pdbx_description
1 polymer ?
#
loop_
_entity_poly.entity_id
_entity_poly.type
_entity_poly.pdbx_seq_one_letter_code
_entity_poly.pdbx_strand_id
1 'polypeptide(L)'
;MVDSVFSSRVMIRIDFRSVILFSAFLRIFLIIYGEWQDTHMEVRYTDVDYLVFSDAAALVVSGVSPYKRSTYRYSPLIAYLLTPNSIIHRSWGKVLFSVSDLLVGFFIRSILKLQGVSDKICMYSVMVWLFNPFTFTIGTRGNCEPIICAMVLWIILCLMKGKLVQAAFWYGLVVHLRIYPIIYALPIVLALDPCYFQSGKKPVLRKWSSGDIKAAQSSTTKNVSERVHKWGVILRSFHFQRSLSLFCLNFQQGHNSTVFCMVLLPIASNASLE
;
A
#
# COMPACT_ATOMS: atom_id res chain seq x y z
N MET A 1 -30.18 44.24 4.53
CA MET A 1 -28.96 44.58 5.28
C MET A 1 -28.55 43.43 6.20
N VAL A 2 -28.58 42.19 5.70
CA VAL A 2 -28.29 40.94 6.47
C VAL A 2 -27.39 40.02 5.64
N ASP A 3 -26.53 40.59 4.79
CA ASP A 3 -25.70 39.82 3.84
C ASP A 3 -24.19 39.96 4.10
N SER A 4 -23.78 40.51 5.25
CA SER A 4 -22.35 40.72 5.56
C SER A 4 -21.77 39.84 6.68
N VAL A 5 -22.52 38.86 7.21
CA VAL A 5 -22.06 38.08 8.38
C VAL A 5 -21.71 36.62 8.05
N PHE A 6 -21.98 36.12 6.84
CA PHE A 6 -21.68 34.73 6.50
C PHE A 6 -20.34 34.58 5.78
N SER A 7 -19.46 33.77 6.37
CA SER A 7 -18.26 33.19 5.78
C SER A 7 -16.92 33.90 6.03
N SER A 8 -16.63 34.18 7.30
CA SER A 8 -15.26 33.93 7.82
C SER A 8 -15.10 32.45 8.15
N ARG A 9 -15.27 31.55 7.15
CA ARG A 9 -14.75 30.19 7.30
C ARG A 9 -13.24 30.30 7.16
N VAL A 10 -12.54 30.25 8.30
CA VAL A 10 -11.12 29.90 8.32
C VAL A 10 -11.02 28.55 7.59
N MET A 11 -10.70 28.60 6.30
CA MET A 11 -10.52 27.41 5.50
C MET A 11 -9.18 26.84 5.96
N ILE A 12 -9.20 25.98 6.98
CA ILE A 12 -8.01 25.29 7.48
C ILE A 12 -7.40 24.57 6.28
N ARG A 13 -6.33 25.15 5.73
CA ARG A 13 -5.65 24.60 4.58
C ARG A 13 -4.80 23.46 5.11
N ILE A 14 -5.34 22.25 5.09
CA ILE A 14 -4.64 21.09 5.60
C ILE A 14 -3.46 20.78 4.68
N ASP A 15 -2.24 21.01 5.18
CA ASP A 15 -1.02 20.70 4.46
C ASP A 15 -0.63 19.22 4.65
N PHE A 16 0.05 18.67 3.64
CA PHE A 16 0.53 17.29 3.66
C PHE A 16 1.49 17.03 4.81
N ARG A 17 2.38 18.00 5.09
CA ARG A 17 3.35 17.88 6.18
C ARG A 17 2.64 17.77 7.52
N SER A 18 1.62 18.60 7.75
CA SER A 18 0.81 18.56 8.98
C SER A 18 0.10 17.23 9.15
N VAL A 19 -0.45 16.66 8.06
CA VAL A 19 -1.08 15.33 8.08
C VAL A 19 -0.10 14.24 8.48
N ILE A 20 1.09 14.23 7.87
CA ILE A 20 2.13 13.24 8.18
C ILE A 20 2.65 13.40 9.61
N LEU A 21 2.90 14.63 10.06
CA LEU A 21 3.37 14.91 11.41
C LEU A 21 2.33 14.49 12.47
N PHE A 22 1.06 14.82 12.28
CA PHE A 22 -0.01 14.41 13.19
C PHE A 22 -0.18 12.88 13.21
N SER A 23 -0.11 12.25 12.04
CA SER A 23 -0.14 10.80 11.88
C SER A 23 1.04 10.09 12.56
N ALA A 24 2.25 10.68 12.49
CA ALA A 24 3.44 10.19 13.18
C ALA A 24 3.31 10.33 14.70
N PHE A 25 2.84 11.49 15.17
CA PHE A 25 2.55 11.72 16.58
C PHE A 25 1.56 10.69 17.13
N LEU A 26 0.46 10.45 16.41
CA LEU A 26 -0.53 9.43 16.79
C LEU A 26 0.09 8.04 16.94
N ARG A 27 0.97 7.63 16.02
CA ARG A 27 1.65 6.31 16.09
C ARG A 27 2.62 6.24 17.27
N ILE A 28 3.39 7.30 17.53
CA ILE A 28 4.28 7.37 18.70
C ILE A 28 3.46 7.26 19.99
N PHE A 29 2.37 8.03 20.09
CA PHE A 29 1.46 7.97 21.23
C PHE A 29 0.91 6.54 21.44
N LEU A 30 0.47 5.88 20.38
CA LEU A 30 -0.05 4.51 20.45
C LEU A 30 1.01 3.46 20.81
N ILE A 31 2.27 3.63 20.39
CA ILE A 31 3.37 2.76 20.80
C ILE A 31 3.62 2.89 22.30
N ILE A 32 3.70 4.12 22.82
CA ILE A 32 3.88 4.40 24.25
C ILE A 32 2.69 3.86 25.05
N TYR A 33 1.47 4.14 24.60
CA TYR A 33 0.25 3.61 25.20
C TYR A 33 0.24 2.08 25.19
N GLY A 34 0.69 1.45 24.10
CA GLY A 34 0.78 0.00 24.00
C GLY A 34 1.75 -0.62 24.99
N GLU A 35 2.90 0.01 25.25
CA GLU A 35 3.84 -0.44 26.30
C GLU A 35 3.24 -0.30 27.70
N TRP A 36 2.53 0.79 27.96
CA TRP A 36 1.81 0.98 29.21
C TRP A 36 0.69 -0.06 29.38
N GLN A 37 -0.11 -0.30 28.34
CA GLN A 37 -1.18 -1.30 28.35
C GLN A 37 -0.61 -2.71 28.60
N ASP A 38 0.47 -3.07 27.91
CA ASP A 38 1.11 -4.38 28.07
C ASP A 38 1.61 -4.63 29.49
N THR A 39 1.91 -3.59 30.27
CA THR A 39 2.39 -3.73 31.65
C THR A 39 1.27 -3.70 32.69
N HIS A 40 0.13 -3.08 32.38
CA HIS A 40 -0.95 -2.85 33.35
C HIS A 40 -2.20 -3.70 33.10
N MET A 41 -2.37 -4.28 31.92
CA MET A 41 -3.57 -5.05 31.54
C MET A 41 -3.21 -6.50 31.17
N GLU A 42 -4.17 -7.40 31.40
CA GLU A 42 -4.03 -8.81 31.01
C GLU A 42 -4.01 -8.97 29.48
N VAL A 43 -4.87 -8.22 28.78
CA VAL A 43 -4.95 -8.20 27.32
C VAL A 43 -3.85 -7.31 26.75
N ARG A 44 -2.86 -7.95 26.12
CA ARG A 44 -1.72 -7.29 25.49
C ARG A 44 -2.14 -6.52 24.23
N TYR A 45 -1.62 -5.31 24.12
CA TYR A 45 -1.67 -4.52 22.89
C TYR A 45 -0.74 -5.10 21.83
N THR A 46 0.49 -5.45 22.22
CA THR A 46 1.50 -5.99 21.29
C THR A 46 1.05 -7.29 20.64
N ASP A 47 1.27 -7.41 19.34
CA ASP A 47 0.98 -8.63 18.58
C ASP A 47 1.93 -9.76 18.99
N VAL A 48 1.43 -10.99 19.04
CA VAL A 48 2.22 -12.18 19.40
C VAL A 48 3.39 -12.37 18.44
N ASP A 49 3.16 -12.07 17.15
CA ASP A 49 4.19 -12.14 16.12
C ASP A 49 5.39 -11.23 16.45
N TYR A 50 5.18 -10.07 17.10
CA TYR A 50 6.26 -9.17 17.48
C TYR A 50 7.22 -9.76 18.52
N LEU A 51 6.67 -10.57 19.44
CA LEU A 51 7.47 -11.28 20.43
C LEU A 51 8.32 -12.36 19.75
N VAL A 52 7.71 -13.12 18.84
CA VAL A 52 8.40 -14.14 18.04
C VAL A 52 9.53 -13.53 17.19
N PHE A 53 9.31 -12.35 16.61
CA PHE A 53 10.34 -11.61 15.90
C PHE A 53 11.49 -11.17 16.81
N SER A 54 11.16 -10.65 17.99
CA SER A 54 12.15 -10.13 18.94
C SER A 54 13.01 -11.25 19.54
N ASP A 55 12.41 -12.40 19.84
CA ASP A 55 13.15 -13.60 20.29
C ASP A 55 14.14 -14.06 19.21
N ALA A 56 13.68 -14.14 17.96
CA ALA A 56 14.52 -14.54 16.83
C ALA A 56 15.64 -13.54 16.55
N ALA A 57 15.37 -12.23 16.70
CA ALA A 57 16.38 -11.19 16.61
C ALA A 57 17.45 -11.32 17.70
N ALA A 58 17.06 -11.65 18.93
CA ALA A 58 18.00 -11.89 20.02
C ALA A 58 18.88 -13.14 19.78
N LEU A 59 18.31 -14.20 19.18
CA LEU A 59 19.08 -15.37 18.73
C LEU A 59 20.12 -14.98 17.68
N VAL A 60 19.72 -14.18 16.69
CA VAL A 60 20.65 -13.68 15.64
C VAL A 60 21.79 -12.88 16.25
N VAL A 61 21.51 -11.98 17.20
CA VAL A 61 22.55 -11.21 17.92
C VAL A 61 23.50 -12.14 18.71
N SER A 62 22.98 -13.26 19.21
CA SER A 62 23.78 -14.28 19.89
C SER A 62 24.57 -15.19 18.93
N GLY A 63 24.56 -14.92 17.61
CA GLY A 63 25.23 -15.74 16.60
C GLY A 63 24.50 -17.05 16.28
N VAL A 64 23.24 -17.19 16.71
CA VAL A 64 22.43 -18.39 16.56
C VAL A 64 21.39 -18.20 15.46
N SER A 65 21.07 -19.28 14.74
CA SER A 65 20.02 -19.24 13.72
C SER A 65 18.66 -18.79 14.32
N PRO A 66 17.93 -17.86 13.67
CA PRO A 66 16.62 -17.40 14.14
C PRO A 66 15.59 -18.54 14.20
N TYR A 67 15.79 -19.58 13.39
CA TYR A 67 14.94 -20.77 13.34
C TYR A 67 15.08 -21.70 14.54
N LYS A 68 16.02 -21.45 15.47
CA LYS A 68 16.02 -22.17 16.75
C LYS A 68 14.81 -21.82 17.61
N ARG A 69 14.15 -20.69 17.35
CA ARG A 69 12.83 -20.39 17.93
C ARG A 69 11.76 -21.22 17.22
N SER A 70 11.19 -22.19 17.94
CA SER A 70 10.23 -23.17 17.40
C SER A 70 9.02 -22.59 16.66
N THR A 71 8.55 -21.40 17.04
CA THR A 71 7.38 -20.74 16.43
C THR A 71 7.75 -19.71 15.35
N TYR A 72 9.04 -19.57 15.01
CA TYR A 72 9.50 -18.60 14.02
C TYR A 72 9.29 -19.13 12.59
N ARG A 73 8.23 -18.63 11.94
CA ARG A 73 7.80 -19.02 10.59
C ARG A 73 8.13 -17.99 9.49
N TYR A 74 8.94 -16.99 9.83
CA TYR A 74 9.16 -15.84 8.98
C TYR A 74 10.54 -15.88 8.30
N SER A 75 10.73 -14.99 7.33
CA SER A 75 12.00 -14.84 6.63
C SER A 75 13.09 -14.38 7.59
N PRO A 76 14.30 -14.95 7.54
CA PRO A 76 15.35 -14.61 8.50
C PRO A 76 15.79 -13.14 8.33
N LEU A 77 15.57 -12.55 7.15
CA LEU A 77 15.75 -11.13 6.87
C LEU A 77 14.98 -10.24 7.85
N ILE A 78 13.78 -10.65 8.29
CA ILE A 78 12.99 -9.90 9.27
C ILE A 78 13.68 -9.95 10.64
N ALA A 79 14.23 -11.10 11.04
CA ALA A 79 15.00 -11.19 12.30
C ALA A 79 16.25 -10.32 12.25
N TYR A 80 16.99 -10.33 11.14
CA TYR A 80 18.16 -9.44 10.96
C TYR A 80 17.79 -7.96 11.02
N LEU A 81 16.70 -7.56 10.37
CA LEU A 81 16.19 -6.19 10.39
C LEU A 81 15.79 -5.71 11.80
N LEU A 82 15.37 -6.65 12.65
CA LEU A 82 14.93 -6.41 14.02
C LEU A 82 15.98 -6.70 15.07
N THR A 83 17.22 -7.00 14.69
CA THR A 83 18.36 -7.10 15.62
C THR A 83 18.42 -5.90 16.58
N PRO A 84 18.09 -4.64 16.17
CA PRO A 84 18.12 -3.51 17.09
C PRO A 84 17.09 -3.58 18.23
N ASN A 85 16.08 -4.45 18.15
CA ASN A 85 15.15 -4.70 19.24
C ASN A 85 15.87 -5.18 20.51
N SER A 86 16.95 -5.95 20.34
CA SER A 86 17.70 -6.55 21.46
C SER A 86 18.88 -5.70 21.94
N ILE A 87 19.43 -4.85 21.07
CA ILE A 87 20.61 -4.01 21.40
C ILE A 87 20.26 -2.57 21.81
N ILE A 88 19.20 -1.97 21.24
CA ILE A 88 18.83 -0.57 21.49
C ILE A 88 17.58 -0.50 22.38
N HIS A 89 16.45 -0.98 21.87
CA HIS A 89 15.18 -0.90 22.58
C HIS A 89 14.16 -1.89 22.03
N ARG A 90 13.39 -2.52 22.91
CA ARG A 90 12.41 -3.57 22.54
C ARG A 90 11.40 -3.11 21.49
N SER A 91 11.06 -1.82 21.45
CA SER A 91 10.08 -1.25 20.52
C SER A 91 10.66 -0.67 19.22
N TRP A 92 11.95 -0.87 18.95
CA TRP A 92 12.58 -0.44 17.68
C TRP A 92 11.77 -0.88 16.46
N GLY A 93 11.39 -2.16 16.41
CA GLY A 93 10.58 -2.70 15.32
C GLY A 93 9.22 -2.04 15.16
N LYS A 94 8.51 -1.71 16.26
CA LYS A 94 7.23 -0.99 16.19
C LYS A 94 7.39 0.39 15.56
N VAL A 95 8.49 1.08 15.89
CA VAL A 95 8.84 2.37 15.26
C VAL A 95 9.13 2.17 13.77
N LEU A 96 9.94 1.18 13.41
CA LEU A 96 10.28 0.86 12.02
C LEU A 96 9.04 0.55 11.17
N PHE A 97 8.12 -0.27 11.69
CA PHE A 97 6.87 -0.60 11.01
C PHE A 97 5.96 0.63 10.88
N SER A 98 5.89 1.46 11.93
CA SER A 98 5.12 2.71 11.91
C SER A 98 5.67 3.73 10.91
N VAL A 99 6.99 3.85 10.79
CA VAL A 99 7.64 4.68 9.75
C VAL A 99 7.30 4.16 8.36
N SER A 100 7.31 2.83 8.18
CA SER A 100 6.96 2.21 6.91
C SER A 100 5.50 2.46 6.51
N ASP A 101 4.59 2.50 7.48
CA ASP A 101 3.20 2.88 7.23
C ASP A 101 3.04 4.36 6.82
N LEU A 102 3.85 5.27 7.37
CA LEU A 102 3.91 6.66 6.89
C LEU A 102 4.45 6.74 5.44
N LEU A 103 5.43 5.90 5.10
CA LEU A 103 5.94 5.78 3.72
C LEU A 103 4.86 5.28 2.75
N VAL A 104 3.99 4.36 3.18
CA VAL A 104 2.83 3.93 2.38
C VAL A 104 1.96 5.14 2.01
N GLY A 105 1.60 5.99 2.98
CA GLY A 105 0.86 7.22 2.72
C GLY A 105 1.57 8.15 1.73
N PHE A 106 2.89 8.30 1.85
CA PHE A 106 3.68 9.08 0.90
C PHE A 106 3.69 8.48 -0.52
N PHE A 107 3.79 7.15 -0.64
CA PHE A 107 3.77 6.47 -1.93
C PHE A 107 2.40 6.52 -2.59
N ILE A 108 1.30 6.39 -1.83
CA ILE A 108 -0.07 6.59 -2.34
C ILE A 108 -0.19 7.97 -2.99
N ARG A 109 0.19 9.04 -2.29
CA ARG A 109 0.19 10.40 -2.85
C ARG A 109 1.03 10.52 -4.11
N SER A 110 2.20 9.89 -4.13
CA SER A 110 3.11 9.93 -5.27
C SER A 110 2.53 9.24 -6.50
N ILE A 111 1.87 8.10 -6.33
CA ILE A 111 1.18 7.36 -7.40
C ILE A 111 0.03 8.21 -7.95
N LEU A 112 -0.82 8.75 -7.07
CA LEU A 112 -1.99 9.55 -7.48
C LEU A 112 -1.57 10.83 -8.23
N LYS A 113 -0.50 11.50 -7.78
CA LYS A 113 0.06 12.66 -8.49
C LYS A 113 0.60 12.30 -9.86
N LEU A 114 1.26 11.14 -10.01
CA LEU A 114 1.71 10.66 -11.32
C LEU A 114 0.52 10.39 -12.25
N GLN A 115 -0.60 9.90 -11.73
CA GLN A 115 -1.83 9.67 -12.49
C GLN A 115 -2.59 10.96 -12.85
N GLY A 116 -2.16 12.13 -12.37
CA GLY A 116 -2.80 13.41 -12.65
C GLY A 116 -4.09 13.67 -11.85
N VAL A 117 -4.29 12.94 -10.74
CA VAL A 117 -5.43 13.13 -9.84
C VAL A 117 -5.31 14.47 -9.11
N SER A 118 -6.44 15.11 -8.84
CA SER A 118 -6.47 16.40 -8.13
C SER A 118 -5.84 16.31 -6.72
N ASP A 119 -5.20 17.38 -6.28
CA ASP A 119 -4.52 17.43 -4.98
C ASP A 119 -5.46 17.16 -3.79
N LYS A 120 -6.74 17.53 -3.91
CA LYS A 120 -7.75 17.31 -2.87
C LYS A 120 -8.00 15.81 -2.68
N ILE A 121 -8.27 15.08 -3.76
CA ILE A 121 -8.52 13.63 -3.71
C ILE A 121 -7.27 12.91 -3.22
N CYS A 122 -6.07 13.31 -3.68
CA CYS A 122 -4.82 12.78 -3.17
C CYS A 122 -4.70 12.92 -1.66
N MET A 123 -5.07 14.08 -1.11
CA MET A 123 -5.02 14.31 0.33
C MET A 123 -6.02 13.43 1.10
N TYR A 124 -7.26 13.33 0.60
CA TYR A 124 -8.27 12.47 1.23
C TYR A 124 -7.84 11.00 1.24
N SER A 125 -7.32 10.47 0.13
CA SER A 125 -6.81 9.08 0.08
C SER A 125 -5.70 8.83 1.10
N VAL A 126 -4.79 9.78 1.26
CA VAL A 126 -3.72 9.69 2.28
C VAL A 126 -4.29 9.69 3.69
N MET A 127 -5.25 10.58 3.98
CA MET A 127 -5.89 10.66 5.29
C MET A 127 -6.64 9.38 5.63
N VAL A 128 -7.40 8.83 4.67
CA VAL A 128 -8.12 7.57 4.86
C VAL A 128 -7.15 6.44 5.18
N TRP A 129 -6.00 6.37 4.51
CA TRP A 129 -4.98 5.37 4.86
C TRP A 129 -4.36 5.61 6.24
N LEU A 130 -3.90 6.82 6.52
CA LEU A 130 -3.09 7.13 7.70
C LEU A 130 -3.89 7.15 9.01
N PHE A 131 -5.18 7.49 8.95
CA PHE A 131 -6.07 7.60 10.12
C PHE A 131 -7.07 6.45 10.21
N ASN A 132 -6.97 5.43 9.35
CA ASN A 132 -7.78 4.24 9.53
C ASN A 132 -7.28 3.43 10.74
N PRO A 133 -8.16 3.12 11.70
CA PRO A 133 -7.78 2.42 12.93
C PRO A 133 -7.19 1.03 12.68
N PHE A 134 -7.58 0.34 11.60
CA PHE A 134 -6.99 -0.94 11.26
C PHE A 134 -5.54 -0.79 10.78
N THR A 135 -5.24 0.15 9.89
CA THR A 135 -3.88 0.29 9.32
C THR A 135 -2.87 0.78 10.35
N PHE A 136 -3.19 1.85 11.08
CA PHE A 136 -2.21 2.39 12.02
C PHE A 136 -1.99 1.46 13.21
N THR A 137 -2.98 0.64 13.61
CA THR A 137 -2.80 -0.33 14.71
C THR A 137 -1.92 -1.51 14.33
N ILE A 138 -1.96 -1.99 13.09
CA ILE A 138 -1.11 -3.11 12.65
C ILE A 138 0.38 -2.79 12.87
N GLY A 139 0.82 -1.60 12.46
CA GLY A 139 2.21 -1.18 12.62
C GLY A 139 2.59 -0.93 14.08
N THR A 140 1.74 -0.26 14.85
CA THR A 140 2.03 0.07 16.25
C THR A 140 1.98 -1.14 17.19
N ARG A 141 1.18 -2.17 16.85
CA ARG A 141 1.17 -3.46 17.56
C ARG A 141 2.40 -4.32 17.27
N GLY A 142 3.19 -3.98 16.24
CA GLY A 142 4.46 -4.65 15.96
C GLY A 142 4.40 -5.67 14.81
N ASN A 143 3.46 -5.56 13.88
CA ASN A 143 3.42 -6.44 12.72
C ASN A 143 4.13 -5.84 11.50
N CYS A 144 4.71 -6.70 10.65
CA CYS A 144 5.61 -6.30 9.57
C CYS A 144 4.92 -5.98 8.24
N GLU A 145 3.60 -6.12 8.14
CA GLU A 145 2.83 -5.82 6.91
C GLU A 145 3.09 -4.42 6.36
N PRO A 146 3.22 -3.35 7.16
CA PRO A 146 3.46 -2.01 6.61
C PRO A 146 4.75 -1.91 5.78
N ILE A 147 5.80 -2.65 6.15
CA ILE A 147 7.03 -2.75 5.33
C ILE A 147 6.73 -3.40 3.99
N ILE A 148 6.01 -4.52 4.01
CA ILE A 148 5.65 -5.26 2.79
C ILE A 148 4.78 -4.38 1.88
N CYS A 149 3.79 -3.69 2.43
CA CYS A 149 2.95 -2.75 1.70
C CYS A 149 3.76 -1.59 1.09
N ALA A 150 4.69 -1.00 1.85
CA ALA A 150 5.57 0.07 1.37
C ALA A 150 6.43 -0.40 0.19
N MET A 151 7.01 -1.60 0.28
CA MET A 151 7.80 -2.20 -0.79
C MET A 151 6.99 -2.47 -2.05
N VAL A 152 5.77 -3.01 -1.92
CA VAL A 152 4.87 -3.25 -3.07
C VAL A 152 4.52 -1.93 -3.78
N LEU A 153 4.18 -0.88 -3.03
CA LEU A 153 3.91 0.43 -3.61
C LEU A 153 5.16 1.06 -4.24
N TRP A 154 6.34 0.83 -3.65
CA TRP A 154 7.60 1.26 -4.24
C TRP A 154 7.88 0.57 -5.58
N ILE A 155 7.60 -0.74 -5.68
CA ILE A 155 7.70 -1.49 -6.94
C ILE A 155 6.77 -0.88 -7.99
N ILE A 156 5.52 -0.59 -7.65
CA ILE A 156 4.57 0.08 -8.55
C ILE A 156 5.09 1.44 -8.99
N LEU A 157 5.65 2.24 -8.09
CA LEU A 157 6.27 3.53 -8.42
C LEU A 157 7.48 3.39 -9.35
N CYS A 158 8.33 2.38 -9.15
CA CYS A 158 9.45 2.07 -10.03
C CYS A 158 8.95 1.69 -11.43
N LEU A 159 7.92 0.85 -11.51
CA LEU A 159 7.27 0.49 -12.77
C LEU A 159 6.73 1.75 -13.46
N MET A 160 5.90 2.57 -12.80
CA MET A 160 5.36 3.82 -13.39
C MET A 160 6.43 4.80 -13.88
N LYS A 161 7.63 4.79 -13.28
CA LYS A 161 8.77 5.62 -13.69
C LYS A 161 9.63 4.98 -14.79
N GLY A 162 9.31 3.78 -15.26
CA GLY A 162 10.05 3.03 -16.28
C GLY A 162 11.32 2.35 -15.77
N LYS A 163 11.51 2.24 -14.45
CA LYS A 163 12.71 1.67 -13.83
C LYS A 163 12.54 0.16 -13.56
N LEU A 164 12.55 -0.63 -14.62
CA LEU A 164 12.24 -2.07 -14.57
C LEU A 164 13.22 -2.88 -13.71
N VAL A 165 14.53 -2.63 -13.84
CA VAL A 165 15.56 -3.36 -13.07
C VAL A 165 15.39 -3.16 -11.57
N GLN A 166 15.08 -1.92 -11.15
CA GLN A 166 14.80 -1.63 -9.75
C GLN A 166 13.53 -2.36 -9.29
N ALA A 167 12.45 -2.28 -10.07
CA ALA A 167 11.20 -2.96 -9.75
C ALA A 167 11.40 -4.48 -9.59
N ALA A 168 12.15 -5.13 -10.49
CA ALA A 168 12.43 -6.56 -10.44
C ALA A 168 13.25 -6.96 -9.20
N PHE A 169 14.31 -6.19 -8.87
CA PHE A 169 15.11 -6.41 -7.67
C PHE A 169 14.25 -6.33 -6.39
N TRP A 170 13.48 -5.25 -6.26
CA TRP A 170 12.61 -5.05 -5.10
C TRP A 170 11.50 -6.10 -5.02
N TYR A 171 10.98 -6.56 -6.17
CA TYR A 171 9.99 -7.64 -6.22
C TYR A 171 10.55 -8.98 -5.75
N GLY A 172 11.75 -9.36 -6.18
CA GLY A 172 12.43 -10.55 -5.65
C GLY A 172 12.61 -10.46 -4.14
N LEU A 173 13.08 -9.31 -3.64
CA LEU A 173 13.28 -9.09 -2.21
C LEU A 173 11.99 -9.17 -1.40
N VAL A 174 10.88 -8.60 -1.87
CA VAL A 174 9.62 -8.58 -1.11
C VAL A 174 9.00 -9.98 -0.97
N VAL A 175 9.11 -10.82 -2.01
CA VAL A 175 8.64 -12.22 -1.97
C VAL A 175 9.47 -13.07 -1.01
N HIS A 176 10.77 -12.78 -0.87
CA HIS A 176 11.62 -13.41 0.13
C HIS A 176 11.35 -12.93 1.55
N LEU A 177 10.90 -11.69 1.75
CA LEU A 177 10.50 -11.19 3.06
C LEU A 177 9.18 -11.81 3.53
N ARG A 178 8.22 -11.96 2.62
CA ARG A 178 6.94 -12.63 2.87
C ARG A 178 6.48 -13.26 1.57
N ILE A 179 5.93 -14.48 1.61
CA ILE A 179 5.56 -15.20 0.39
C ILE A 179 4.35 -14.59 -0.34
N TYR A 180 3.42 -13.95 0.39
CA TYR A 180 2.13 -13.50 -0.14
C TYR A 180 2.19 -12.55 -1.37
N PRO A 181 3.13 -11.57 -1.47
CA PRO A 181 3.31 -10.74 -2.67
C PRO A 181 3.57 -11.51 -3.98
N ILE A 182 3.78 -12.83 -3.94
CA ILE A 182 3.82 -13.68 -5.14
C ILE A 182 2.54 -13.58 -5.98
N ILE A 183 1.39 -13.30 -5.36
CA ILE A 183 0.12 -13.11 -6.09
C ILE A 183 0.19 -11.94 -7.09
N TYR A 184 1.12 -11.00 -6.87
CA TYR A 184 1.31 -9.85 -7.74
C TYR A 184 2.18 -10.14 -8.96
N ALA A 185 2.76 -11.34 -9.08
CA ALA A 185 3.57 -11.71 -10.24
C ALA A 185 2.76 -11.63 -11.54
N LEU A 186 1.58 -12.27 -11.56
CA LEU A 186 0.70 -12.28 -12.72
C LEU A 186 0.30 -10.87 -13.19
N PRO A 187 -0.25 -9.98 -12.35
CA PRO A 187 -0.62 -8.64 -12.79
C PRO A 187 0.58 -7.78 -13.19
N ILE A 188 1.75 -7.95 -12.55
CA ILE A 188 2.98 -7.24 -12.94
C ILE A 188 3.46 -7.70 -14.31
N VAL A 189 3.51 -9.02 -14.58
CA VAL A 189 3.93 -9.57 -15.88
C VAL A 189 2.97 -9.14 -16.99
N LEU A 190 1.66 -9.18 -16.75
CA LEU A 190 0.66 -8.70 -17.70
C LEU A 190 0.79 -7.20 -17.96
N ALA A 191 1.13 -6.41 -16.94
CA ALA A 191 1.41 -4.99 -17.10
C ALA A 191 2.67 -4.74 -17.94
N LEU A 192 3.68 -5.62 -17.85
CA LEU A 192 4.97 -5.48 -18.54
C LEU A 192 4.97 -5.88 -20.02
N ASP A 193 3.83 -6.31 -20.57
CA ASP A 193 3.73 -6.65 -22.00
C ASP A 193 4.32 -5.50 -22.86
N PRO A 194 5.19 -5.80 -23.85
CA PRO A 194 5.84 -4.81 -24.71
C PRO A 194 4.89 -3.81 -25.40
N CYS A 195 3.59 -4.11 -25.46
CA CYS A 195 2.55 -3.16 -25.90
C CYS A 195 2.31 -2.00 -24.92
N TYR A 196 2.66 -2.16 -23.63
CA TYR A 196 2.38 -1.20 -22.54
C TYR A 196 3.66 -0.66 -21.86
N PHE A 197 4.71 -1.46 -21.73
CA PHE A 197 5.97 -1.05 -21.09
C PHE A 197 7.19 -1.36 -21.97
N GLN A 198 7.77 -0.31 -22.56
CA GLN A 198 9.07 -0.39 -23.23
C GLN A 198 10.16 0.12 -22.27
N SER A 199 11.19 -0.69 -22.02
CA SER A 199 12.34 -0.30 -21.20
C SER A 199 12.92 1.04 -21.68
N GLY A 200 12.97 2.04 -20.80
CA GLY A 200 13.48 3.39 -21.11
C GLY A 200 12.43 4.40 -21.61
N LYS A 201 11.18 4.00 -21.89
CA LYS A 201 10.08 4.93 -22.19
C LYS A 201 9.15 5.03 -20.98
N LYS A 202 8.79 6.27 -20.59
CA LYS A 202 7.74 6.46 -19.58
C LYS A 202 6.44 5.86 -20.12
N PRO A 203 5.75 4.98 -19.37
CA PRO A 203 4.46 4.47 -19.80
C PRO A 203 3.52 5.67 -20.04
N VAL A 204 2.71 5.61 -21.09
CA VAL A 204 1.68 6.62 -21.32
C VAL A 204 0.64 6.46 -20.20
N LEU A 205 0.80 7.25 -19.15
CA LEU A 205 -0.22 7.38 -18.10
C LEU A 205 -1.43 8.02 -18.78
N ARG A 206 -2.47 7.22 -19.04
CA ARG A 206 -3.73 7.72 -19.60
C ARG A 206 -4.27 8.75 -18.60
N LYS A 207 -4.18 10.04 -18.96
CA LYS A 207 -4.78 11.11 -18.18
C LYS A 207 -6.28 10.90 -18.25
N TRP A 208 -6.90 10.64 -17.11
CA TRP A 208 -8.34 10.49 -17.06
C TRP A 208 -8.98 11.86 -17.31
N SER A 209 -9.55 12.04 -18.50
CA SER A 209 -10.34 13.21 -18.86
C SER A 209 -11.80 12.82 -18.83
N SER A 210 -12.66 13.66 -18.26
CA SER A 210 -14.12 13.50 -18.23
C SER A 210 -14.74 13.36 -19.63
N GLY A 211 -13.98 13.65 -20.71
CA GLY A 211 -14.40 13.48 -22.10
C GLY A 211 -14.45 12.03 -22.59
N ASP A 212 -13.66 11.12 -22.03
CA ASP A 212 -13.61 9.71 -22.47
C ASP A 212 -14.90 8.93 -22.12
N ILE A 213 -15.68 9.45 -21.16
CA ILE A 213 -16.94 8.86 -20.69
C ILE A 213 -18.04 9.03 -21.75
N LYS A 214 -18.02 10.12 -22.52
CA LYS A 214 -19.04 10.40 -23.56
C LYS A 214 -18.82 9.61 -24.85
N ALA A 215 -17.56 9.33 -25.19
CA ALA A 215 -17.21 8.54 -26.38
C ALA A 215 -17.56 7.05 -26.23
N ALA A 216 -17.55 6.53 -24.99
CA ALA A 216 -17.91 5.13 -24.70
C ALA A 216 -19.42 4.85 -24.79
N GLN A 217 -20.27 5.88 -24.74
CA GLN A 217 -21.72 5.72 -24.84
C GLN A 217 -22.23 5.70 -26.30
N SER A 218 -21.44 6.16 -27.28
CA SER A 218 -21.91 6.30 -28.67
C SER A 218 -21.57 5.12 -29.60
N SER A 219 -20.79 4.12 -29.15
CA SER A 219 -20.31 3.04 -30.03
C SER A 219 -20.99 1.67 -29.84
N THR A 220 -22.06 1.59 -29.05
CA THR A 220 -22.73 0.30 -28.71
C THR A 220 -23.77 -0.17 -29.74
N THR A 221 -23.85 0.46 -30.91
CA THR A 221 -24.76 0.03 -31.99
C THR A 221 -24.03 -0.11 -33.31
N LYS A 222 -23.40 -1.28 -33.54
CA LYS A 222 -23.43 -2.04 -34.81
C LYS A 222 -22.46 -3.24 -34.79
N ASN A 223 -23.06 -4.43 -34.74
CA ASN A 223 -22.78 -5.69 -35.45
C ASN A 223 -21.32 -6.21 -35.44
N VAL A 224 -21.01 -7.35 -34.80
CA VAL A 224 -21.29 -8.73 -35.26
C VAL A 224 -20.83 -8.98 -36.71
N SER A 225 -19.52 -8.94 -36.91
CA SER A 225 -18.72 -9.75 -37.84
C SER A 225 -17.28 -9.50 -37.39
N GLU A 226 -16.40 -10.43 -37.02
CA GLU A 226 -16.04 -11.64 -37.73
C GLU A 226 -15.15 -12.48 -36.80
N ARG A 227 -15.34 -13.78 -36.84
CA ARG A 227 -15.13 -14.75 -35.75
C ARG A 227 -13.67 -15.20 -35.55
N VAL A 228 -12.69 -14.46 -36.07
CA VAL A 228 -11.24 -14.83 -36.03
C VAL A 228 -10.43 -13.98 -35.05
N HIS A 229 -10.99 -12.88 -34.53
CA HIS A 229 -10.34 -12.04 -33.51
C HIS A 229 -10.47 -12.59 -32.07
N LYS A 230 -11.20 -13.71 -31.88
CA LYS A 230 -11.67 -14.17 -30.56
C LYS A 230 -10.55 -14.55 -29.56
N TRP A 231 -9.40 -15.04 -30.01
CA TRP A 231 -8.29 -15.33 -29.09
C TRP A 231 -7.43 -14.10 -28.77
N GLY A 232 -7.31 -13.14 -29.69
CA GLY A 232 -6.64 -11.86 -29.45
C GLY A 232 -7.45 -10.89 -28.57
N VAL A 233 -8.78 -11.06 -28.51
CA VAL A 233 -9.70 -10.22 -27.70
C VAL A 233 -9.86 -10.74 -26.28
N ILE A 234 -9.73 -12.05 -26.04
CA ILE A 234 -9.71 -12.58 -24.67
C ILE A 234 -8.44 -12.11 -23.94
N LEU A 235 -7.29 -12.04 -24.64
CA LEU A 235 -6.09 -11.38 -24.10
C LEU A 235 -6.24 -9.86 -23.97
N ARG A 236 -6.88 -9.16 -24.93
CA ARG A 236 -7.14 -7.70 -24.82
C ARG A 236 -8.20 -7.34 -23.77
N SER A 237 -9.04 -8.27 -23.34
CA SER A 237 -10.05 -8.06 -22.28
C SER A 237 -9.47 -8.10 -20.87
N PHE A 238 -8.21 -8.53 -20.71
CA PHE A 238 -7.44 -8.26 -19.49
C PHE A 238 -6.89 -6.84 -19.52
N HIS A 239 -7.84 -5.89 -19.59
CA HIS A 239 -7.60 -4.47 -19.49
C HIS A 239 -6.72 -4.21 -18.25
N PHE A 240 -5.61 -3.51 -18.41
CA PHE A 240 -4.72 -3.04 -17.35
C PHE A 240 -5.47 -2.44 -16.14
N GLN A 241 -6.62 -1.81 -16.40
CA GLN A 241 -7.56 -1.29 -15.40
C GLN A 241 -8.24 -2.39 -14.57
N ARG A 242 -8.61 -3.50 -15.21
CA ARG A 242 -9.18 -4.68 -14.56
C ARG A 242 -8.10 -5.48 -13.85
N SER A 243 -6.85 -5.44 -14.29
CA SER A 243 -5.72 -6.02 -13.57
C SER A 243 -5.46 -5.28 -12.24
N LEU A 244 -5.52 -3.94 -12.22
CA LEU A 244 -5.43 -3.16 -10.96
C LEU A 244 -6.66 -3.32 -10.06
N SER A 245 -7.87 -3.42 -10.65
CA SER A 245 -9.09 -3.74 -9.89
C SER A 245 -9.14 -5.20 -9.41
N LEU A 246 -8.57 -6.15 -10.15
CA LEU A 246 -8.38 -7.55 -9.74
C LEU A 246 -7.22 -7.69 -8.73
N PHE A 247 -6.21 -6.82 -8.79
CA PHE A 247 -5.16 -6.67 -7.79
C PHE A 247 -5.74 -6.21 -6.45
N CYS A 248 -6.77 -5.36 -6.50
CA CYS A 248 -7.57 -4.99 -5.34
C CYS A 248 -8.51 -6.17 -4.94
N LEU A 249 -9.31 -6.72 -5.85
CA LEU A 249 -10.26 -7.81 -5.53
C LEU A 249 -9.60 -9.10 -5.00
N ASN A 250 -8.42 -9.51 -5.49
CA ASN A 250 -7.67 -10.66 -4.96
C ASN A 250 -6.95 -10.36 -3.64
N PHE A 251 -6.88 -9.09 -3.24
CA PHE A 251 -6.39 -8.72 -1.92
C PHE A 251 -7.35 -9.24 -0.82
N GLN A 252 -8.64 -9.45 -1.14
CA GLN A 252 -9.72 -9.85 -0.22
C GLN A 252 -9.51 -11.15 0.58
N GLN A 253 -8.45 -11.94 0.30
CA GLN A 253 -8.12 -13.17 1.05
C GLN A 253 -7.16 -12.99 2.24
N GLY A 254 -6.63 -11.79 2.49
CA GLY A 254 -5.85 -11.48 3.70
C GLY A 254 -6.65 -10.61 4.67
N HIS A 255 -6.69 -10.94 5.96
CA HIS A 255 -7.45 -10.21 6.99
C HIS A 255 -7.20 -8.68 7.06
N ASN A 256 -6.09 -8.17 6.51
CA ASN A 256 -5.71 -6.75 6.52
C ASN A 256 -5.93 -6.04 5.18
N SER A 257 -6.56 -6.71 4.22
CA SER A 257 -6.62 -6.27 2.83
C SER A 257 -7.79 -5.33 2.50
N THR A 258 -8.78 -5.26 3.37
CA THR A 258 -9.98 -4.47 3.15
C THR A 258 -9.70 -2.97 3.08
N VAL A 259 -8.66 -2.48 3.78
CA VAL A 259 -8.33 -1.04 3.85
C VAL A 259 -7.61 -0.53 2.60
N PHE A 260 -6.65 -1.29 2.07
CA PHE A 260 -5.94 -0.93 0.83
C PHE A 260 -6.90 -0.96 -0.37
N CYS A 261 -7.82 -1.94 -0.35
CA CYS A 261 -8.98 -1.96 -1.21
C CYS A 261 -9.84 -0.71 -1.02
N MET A 262 -10.26 -0.35 0.19
CA MET A 262 -11.10 0.84 0.41
C MET A 262 -10.45 2.18 0.04
N VAL A 263 -9.12 2.27 -0.10
CA VAL A 263 -8.44 3.50 -0.55
C VAL A 263 -8.24 3.53 -2.07
N LEU A 264 -8.07 2.36 -2.71
CA LEU A 264 -7.91 2.23 -4.16
C LEU A 264 -9.23 1.92 -4.90
N LEU A 265 -10.24 1.33 -4.25
CA LEU A 265 -11.58 1.05 -4.82
C LEU A 265 -12.43 2.30 -5.05
N PRO A 266 -12.41 3.37 -4.23
CA PRO A 266 -13.16 4.58 -4.55
C PRO A 266 -12.67 5.24 -5.84
N ILE A 267 -11.44 4.94 -6.26
CA ILE A 267 -10.88 5.33 -7.56
C ILE A 267 -11.49 4.48 -8.71
N ALA A 268 -12.04 3.30 -8.39
CA ALA A 268 -12.77 2.42 -9.32
C ALA A 268 -14.32 2.53 -9.20
N SER A 269 -14.86 2.95 -8.05
CA SER A 269 -16.29 2.91 -7.71
C SER A 269 -17.01 4.27 -7.80
N ASN A 270 -16.30 5.41 -7.87
CA ASN A 270 -16.93 6.70 -8.17
C ASN A 270 -17.29 6.86 -9.68
N ALA A 271 -17.49 5.74 -10.37
CA ALA A 271 -18.06 5.67 -11.71
C ALA A 271 -19.46 5.03 -11.73
N SER A 272 -20.06 4.75 -10.57
CA SER A 272 -21.39 4.12 -10.49
C SER A 272 -22.43 4.86 -9.64
N LEU A 273 -22.08 6.01 -9.05
CA LEU A 273 -23.03 6.88 -8.35
C LEU A 273 -22.64 8.34 -8.58
N GLU A 274 -22.95 8.84 -9.78
CA GLU A 274 -23.38 10.20 -10.14
C GLU A 274 -23.41 10.36 -11.67
#